data_AF-A0A163SI76-F1
#
_entry.id   AF-A0A163SI76-F1
#
_cell.length_a   1.000
_cell.length_b   1.000
_cell.length_c   1.000
_cell.angle_alpha   90.00
_cell.angle_beta   90.00
_cell.angle_gamma   90.00
#
_symmetry.space_group_name_H-M   'P 1'
#
loop_
_entity.id
_entity.type
_entity.pdbx_description
1 polymer ?
#
loop_
_entity_poly.entity_id
_entity_poly.type
_entity_poly.pdbx_seq_one_letter_code
_entity_poly.pdbx_strand_id
1 'polypeptide(L)'
;MKKVINMINPTSKVAGVSLVDLKKTEKALGAIFPDEYKELFIETNGAKFGDWTLYPIPTNEQTELTIDIETKNQNRPKNLPSDMVCIGEKMNGDKLCYRIRKRFMQELIYRWNDKTGISKYPSSSLSEFIDWHVPKENANKPNKLGTFMVESGKLIVTDPYYKVDDEADLQIVLLNVKNGNWTASISYTPDEVVKNLFVFCEEKKPSGKWHVCEKPIGVDSAQAGIFDFNTFGRDEIIMFDELTASDAQGGVVSGGAVSMSGYGDGMYEVKVKYNISKKVVGVMIDFDDEE
;
A
#
# COMPACT_ATOMS: atom_id res chain seq x y z
N MET A 1 12.97 2.80 -6.68
CA MET A 1 12.48 1.51 -7.21
C MET A 1 12.11 0.41 -6.20
N LYS A 2 12.73 0.29 -5.01
CA LYS A 2 12.47 -0.84 -4.07
C LYS A 2 10.99 -1.13 -3.77
N LYS A 3 10.18 -0.10 -3.48
CA LYS A 3 8.73 -0.24 -3.22
C LYS A 3 8.00 -0.93 -4.38
N VAL A 4 8.32 -0.54 -5.61
CA VAL A 4 7.68 -1.04 -6.84
C VAL A 4 8.08 -2.47 -7.17
N ILE A 5 9.30 -2.88 -6.84
CA ILE A 5 9.76 -4.27 -7.04
C ILE A 5 8.91 -5.25 -6.23
N ASN A 6 8.43 -4.84 -5.06
CA ASN A 6 7.53 -5.67 -4.24
C ASN A 6 6.13 -5.81 -4.88
N MET A 7 5.72 -4.84 -5.70
CA MET A 7 4.43 -4.82 -6.40
C MET A 7 4.42 -5.66 -7.69
N ILE A 8 5.57 -6.06 -8.19
CA ILE A 8 5.69 -6.93 -9.37
C ILE A 8 5.19 -8.33 -9.02
N ASN A 9 4.42 -8.93 -9.93
CA ASN A 9 3.89 -10.27 -9.76
C ASN A 9 5.03 -11.25 -9.43
N PRO A 10 4.99 -11.94 -8.27
CA PRO A 10 6.06 -12.81 -7.81
C PRO A 10 6.45 -13.88 -8.84
N THR A 11 5.48 -14.42 -9.57
CA THR A 11 5.72 -15.46 -10.60
C THR A 11 6.41 -14.94 -11.86
N SER A 12 6.50 -13.61 -12.02
CA SER A 12 7.20 -12.95 -13.12
C SER A 12 8.56 -12.38 -12.75
N LYS A 13 8.96 -12.48 -11.47
CA LYS A 13 10.29 -12.05 -11.02
C LYS A 13 11.32 -13.04 -11.56
N VAL A 14 12.06 -12.60 -12.57
CA VAL A 14 13.20 -13.30 -13.13
C VAL A 14 14.46 -12.48 -12.87
N ALA A 15 15.63 -13.07 -13.06
CA ALA A 15 16.88 -12.34 -12.92
C ALA A 15 16.88 -11.08 -13.81
N GLY A 16 17.30 -9.96 -13.25
CA GLY A 16 17.52 -8.74 -14.02
C GLY A 16 18.68 -8.85 -15.00
N VAL A 17 18.91 -7.77 -15.73
CA VAL A 17 19.90 -7.73 -16.81
C VAL A 17 21.15 -6.95 -16.42
N SER A 18 22.25 -7.21 -17.13
CA SER A 18 23.49 -6.48 -16.90
C SER A 18 23.45 -5.07 -17.51
N LEU A 19 24.33 -4.19 -17.02
CA LEU A 19 24.57 -2.88 -17.65
C LEU A 19 25.05 -3.00 -19.11
N VAL A 20 25.66 -4.12 -19.48
CA VAL A 20 26.10 -4.37 -20.86
C VAL A 20 24.90 -4.62 -21.76
N ASP A 21 23.92 -5.40 -21.30
CA ASP A 21 22.70 -5.70 -22.04
C ASP A 21 21.87 -4.43 -22.24
N LEU A 22 21.69 -3.63 -21.19
CA LEU A 22 21.05 -2.31 -21.26
C LEU A 22 21.68 -1.43 -22.35
N LYS A 23 23.01 -1.27 -22.33
CA LYS A 23 23.72 -0.43 -23.32
C LYS A 23 23.62 -0.95 -24.75
N LYS A 24 23.61 -2.28 -24.93
CA LYS A 24 23.42 -2.89 -26.26
C LYS A 24 22.02 -2.57 -26.79
N THR A 25 21.01 -2.71 -25.96
CA THR A 25 19.62 -2.42 -26.35
C THR A 25 19.37 -0.93 -26.55
N GLU A 26 19.95 -0.05 -25.74
CA GLU A 26 19.91 1.41 -26.00
C GLU A 26 20.49 1.75 -27.38
N LYS A 27 21.62 1.12 -27.74
CA LYS A 27 22.24 1.29 -29.05
C LYS A 27 21.36 0.74 -30.17
N ALA A 28 20.72 -0.42 -29.99
CA ALA A 28 19.82 -1.02 -30.97
C ALA A 28 18.56 -0.17 -31.20
N LEU A 29 17.98 0.38 -30.14
CA LEU A 29 16.82 1.27 -30.22
C LEU A 29 17.18 2.70 -30.66
N GLY A 30 18.46 3.08 -30.60
CA GLY A 30 18.91 4.44 -30.85
C GLY A 30 18.44 5.44 -29.78
N ALA A 31 18.16 4.95 -28.56
CA ALA A 31 17.61 5.72 -27.46
C ALA A 31 18.19 5.31 -26.10
N ILE A 32 18.35 6.27 -25.22
CA ILE A 32 18.86 6.14 -23.86
C ILE A 32 17.67 5.97 -22.92
N PHE A 33 17.72 4.93 -22.08
CA PHE A 33 16.68 4.63 -21.12
C PHE A 33 16.67 5.61 -19.94
N PRO A 34 15.49 5.92 -19.37
CA PRO A 34 15.40 6.65 -18.11
C PRO A 34 16.06 5.85 -16.97
N ASP A 35 16.58 6.55 -15.96
CA ASP A 35 17.27 5.90 -14.83
C ASP A 35 16.35 4.92 -14.09
N GLU A 36 15.11 5.29 -13.85
CA GLU A 36 14.09 4.45 -13.23
C GLU A 36 13.86 3.13 -13.99
N TYR A 37 13.83 3.18 -15.33
CA TYR A 37 13.68 1.99 -16.15
C TYR A 37 14.90 1.08 -16.04
N LYS A 38 16.12 1.65 -16.02
CA LYS A 38 17.35 0.86 -15.84
C LYS A 38 17.40 0.21 -14.46
N GLU A 39 17.06 0.94 -13.40
CA GLU A 39 16.98 0.41 -12.04
C GLU A 39 16.02 -0.78 -11.96
N LEU A 40 14.85 -0.68 -12.58
CA LEU A 40 13.89 -1.78 -12.63
C LEU A 40 14.48 -3.02 -13.32
N PHE A 41 15.11 -2.82 -14.49
CA PHE A 41 15.59 -3.92 -15.31
C PHE A 41 16.86 -4.60 -14.78
N ILE A 42 17.66 -3.90 -13.97
CA ILE A 42 18.77 -4.51 -13.20
C ILE A 42 18.23 -5.50 -12.16
N GLU A 43 17.04 -5.26 -11.63
CA GLU A 43 16.44 -6.07 -10.57
C GLU A 43 15.56 -7.20 -11.14
N THR A 44 14.86 -6.97 -12.25
CA THR A 44 14.01 -7.97 -12.91
C THR A 44 13.77 -7.68 -14.38
N ASN A 45 13.69 -8.73 -15.21
CA ASN A 45 13.53 -8.58 -16.66
C ASN A 45 12.13 -8.95 -17.15
N GLY A 46 11.42 -8.02 -17.80
CA GLY A 46 10.07 -8.31 -18.35
C GLY A 46 8.98 -8.43 -17.27
N ALA A 47 9.05 -7.58 -16.24
CA ALA A 47 8.12 -7.56 -15.12
C ALA A 47 6.64 -7.54 -15.55
N LYS A 48 5.81 -8.31 -14.82
CA LYS A 48 4.35 -8.25 -14.92
C LYS A 48 3.76 -7.59 -13.70
N PHE A 49 2.78 -6.70 -13.89
CA PHE A 49 2.10 -6.00 -12.82
C PHE A 49 0.66 -5.67 -13.26
N GLY A 50 -0.33 -5.99 -12.43
CA GLY A 50 -1.73 -5.99 -12.87
C GLY A 50 -1.91 -6.76 -14.19
N ASP A 51 -2.52 -6.10 -15.17
CA ASP A 51 -2.73 -6.63 -16.54
C ASP A 51 -1.59 -6.29 -17.52
N TRP A 52 -0.50 -5.68 -17.05
CA TRP A 52 0.59 -5.20 -17.88
C TRP A 52 1.80 -6.15 -17.84
N THR A 53 2.47 -6.26 -18.98
CA THR A 53 3.74 -6.96 -19.13
C THR A 53 4.74 -6.03 -19.82
N LEU A 54 5.88 -5.78 -19.18
CA LEU A 54 6.99 -5.08 -19.82
C LEU A 54 7.70 -6.00 -20.80
N TYR A 55 8.16 -5.43 -21.92
CA TYR A 55 8.96 -6.18 -22.86
C TYR A 55 10.35 -6.43 -22.27
N PRO A 56 10.81 -7.69 -22.27
CA PRO A 56 12.11 -8.02 -21.72
C PRO A 56 13.24 -7.42 -22.59
N ILE A 57 14.37 -7.17 -21.93
CA ILE A 57 15.64 -6.84 -22.57
C ILE A 57 16.33 -8.14 -22.99
N PRO A 58 16.82 -8.24 -24.25
CA PRO A 58 17.56 -9.40 -24.71
C PRO A 58 18.81 -9.68 -23.86
N THR A 59 19.03 -10.94 -23.49
CA THR A 59 20.24 -11.40 -22.80
C THR A 59 20.89 -12.55 -23.56
N ASN A 60 22.20 -12.74 -23.38
CA ASN A 60 22.93 -13.82 -24.09
C ASN A 60 22.48 -15.24 -23.68
N GLU A 61 21.86 -15.38 -22.50
CA GLU A 61 21.42 -16.67 -21.94
C GLU A 61 20.00 -17.05 -22.38
N GLN A 62 19.24 -16.11 -22.95
CA GLN A 62 17.83 -16.28 -23.29
C GLN A 62 17.64 -16.23 -24.82
N THR A 63 18.03 -17.30 -25.49
CA THR A 63 17.96 -17.46 -26.96
C THR A 63 16.53 -17.55 -27.52
N GLU A 64 15.48 -17.56 -26.68
CA GLU A 64 14.08 -17.80 -27.10
C GLU A 64 13.04 -16.84 -26.49
N LEU A 65 13.41 -15.63 -26.06
CA LEU A 65 12.37 -14.62 -25.81
C LEU A 65 11.84 -14.16 -27.17
N THR A 66 10.78 -14.82 -27.64
CA THR A 66 10.14 -14.57 -28.96
C THR A 66 9.56 -13.16 -29.10
N ILE A 67 9.59 -12.36 -28.03
CA ILE A 67 8.92 -11.08 -27.84
C ILE A 67 9.76 -10.21 -26.89
N ASP A 68 10.87 -9.63 -27.37
CA ASP A 68 11.68 -8.64 -26.64
C ASP A 68 11.38 -7.19 -27.08
N ILE A 69 11.93 -6.22 -26.36
CA ILE A 69 11.73 -4.79 -26.65
C ILE A 69 12.22 -4.37 -28.05
N GLU A 70 13.32 -4.94 -28.53
CA GLU A 70 13.87 -4.62 -29.86
C GLU A 70 12.94 -5.18 -30.94
N THR A 71 12.59 -6.47 -30.85
CA THR A 71 11.69 -7.16 -31.79
C THR A 71 10.31 -6.49 -31.84
N LYS A 72 9.77 -6.07 -30.69
CA LYS A 72 8.47 -5.37 -30.63
C LYS A 72 8.50 -3.99 -31.25
N ASN A 73 9.62 -3.26 -31.14
CA ASN A 73 9.75 -1.94 -31.75
C ASN A 73 10.14 -1.98 -33.23
N GLN A 74 10.80 -3.05 -33.69
CA GLN A 74 10.94 -3.34 -35.12
C GLN A 74 9.57 -3.63 -35.75
N ASN A 75 8.69 -4.35 -35.04
CA ASN A 75 7.32 -4.68 -35.45
C ASN A 75 6.27 -3.73 -34.84
N ARG A 76 6.60 -2.44 -34.74
CA ARG A 76 5.74 -1.44 -34.09
C ARG A 76 4.39 -1.24 -34.81
N PRO A 77 3.34 -0.84 -34.09
CA PRO A 77 2.05 -0.52 -34.70
C PRO A 77 2.16 0.61 -35.74
N LYS A 78 1.47 0.46 -36.88
CA LYS A 78 1.55 1.41 -38.02
C LYS A 78 1.20 2.85 -37.66
N ASN A 79 0.25 3.05 -36.75
CA ASN A 79 -0.25 4.36 -36.34
C ASN A 79 0.39 4.89 -35.05
N LEU A 80 1.41 4.21 -34.53
CA LEU A 80 2.17 4.71 -33.39
C LEU A 80 3.13 5.82 -33.88
N PRO A 81 3.11 7.02 -33.28
CA PRO A 81 3.99 8.11 -33.69
C PRO A 81 5.48 7.77 -33.60
N SER A 82 6.25 8.16 -34.60
CA SER A 82 7.65 7.73 -34.79
C SER A 82 8.58 8.10 -33.64
N ASP A 83 8.22 9.08 -32.82
CA ASP A 83 8.91 9.49 -31.61
C ASP A 83 8.57 8.61 -30.39
N MET A 84 7.79 7.54 -30.54
CA MET A 84 7.44 6.64 -29.45
C MET A 84 8.16 5.29 -29.54
N VAL A 85 8.52 4.75 -28.38
CA VAL A 85 9.03 3.39 -28.16
C VAL A 85 8.08 2.65 -27.24
N CYS A 86 7.59 1.50 -27.68
CA CYS A 86 6.80 0.62 -26.85
C CYS A 86 7.70 -0.12 -25.86
N ILE A 87 7.37 -0.08 -24.58
CA ILE A 87 8.12 -0.75 -23.51
C ILE A 87 7.32 -1.88 -22.87
N GLY A 88 6.04 -2.04 -23.22
CA GLY A 88 5.20 -3.09 -22.69
C GLY A 88 3.81 -3.10 -23.33
N GLU A 89 3.03 -4.08 -22.94
CA GLU A 89 1.64 -4.21 -23.38
C GLU A 89 0.72 -4.70 -22.28
N LYS A 90 -0.54 -4.29 -22.39
CA LYS A 90 -1.64 -4.81 -21.59
C LYS A 90 -2.23 -6.05 -22.26
N MET A 91 -2.88 -6.91 -21.47
CA MET A 91 -3.59 -8.10 -21.97
C MET A 91 -4.57 -7.84 -23.12
N ASN A 92 -5.19 -6.65 -23.19
CA ASN A 92 -6.12 -6.26 -24.26
C ASN A 92 -5.43 -5.73 -25.53
N GLY A 93 -4.10 -5.65 -25.54
CA GLY A 93 -3.30 -5.17 -26.65
C GLY A 93 -2.85 -3.71 -26.56
N ASP A 94 -3.33 -2.92 -25.58
CA ASP A 94 -2.88 -1.54 -25.35
C ASP A 94 -1.36 -1.52 -25.13
N LYS A 95 -0.68 -0.48 -25.62
CA LYS A 95 0.77 -0.33 -25.54
C LYS A 95 1.15 0.69 -24.49
N LEU A 96 2.22 0.39 -23.77
CA LEU A 96 2.90 1.30 -22.86
C LEU A 96 4.12 1.86 -23.58
N CYS A 97 4.30 3.18 -23.60
CA CYS A 97 5.31 3.82 -24.42
C CYS A 97 6.05 4.93 -23.70
N TYR A 98 7.34 5.08 -24.03
CA TYR A 98 8.09 6.32 -23.81
C TYR A 98 8.15 7.15 -25.09
N ARG A 99 8.24 8.46 -24.93
CA ARG A 99 8.59 9.39 -26.01
C ARG A 99 10.10 9.59 -26.06
N ILE A 100 10.68 9.59 -27.25
CA ILE A 100 12.08 9.94 -27.50
C ILE A 100 12.21 11.40 -27.94
N ARG A 101 13.16 12.13 -27.33
CA ARG A 101 13.66 13.41 -27.84
C ARG A 101 15.17 13.44 -27.86
N LYS A 102 15.76 13.71 -29.03
CA LYS A 102 17.23 13.77 -29.22
C LYS A 102 17.95 12.54 -28.63
N ARG A 103 17.36 11.35 -28.80
CA ARG A 103 17.77 10.04 -28.26
C ARG A 103 17.47 9.79 -26.78
N PHE A 104 16.95 10.74 -26.02
CA PHE A 104 16.55 10.48 -24.63
C PHE A 104 15.10 10.01 -24.59
N MET A 105 14.84 8.85 -23.98
CA MET A 105 13.49 8.52 -23.56
C MET A 105 13.11 9.42 -22.40
N GLN A 106 12.01 10.14 -22.55
CA GLN A 106 11.47 11.02 -21.51
C GLN A 106 10.79 10.17 -20.43
N GLU A 107 10.77 10.66 -19.19
CA GLU A 107 10.22 9.93 -18.02
C GLU A 107 8.70 9.72 -18.08
N LEU A 108 7.98 10.55 -18.85
CA LEU A 108 6.53 10.44 -18.97
C LEU A 108 6.11 9.15 -19.67
N ILE A 109 5.18 8.43 -19.04
CA ILE A 109 4.63 7.16 -19.52
C ILE A 109 3.34 7.42 -20.29
N TYR A 110 3.32 7.03 -21.55
CA TYR A 110 2.15 7.15 -22.41
C TYR A 110 1.47 5.79 -22.61
N ARG A 111 0.13 5.81 -22.67
CA ARG A 111 -0.64 4.69 -23.19
C ARG A 111 -0.99 4.95 -24.65
N TRP A 112 -0.96 3.91 -25.46
CA TRP A 112 -1.39 3.98 -26.85
C TRP A 112 -2.34 2.82 -27.17
N ASN A 113 -3.41 3.13 -27.90
CA ASN A 113 -4.26 2.12 -28.53
C ASN A 113 -4.58 2.52 -29.99
N ASP A 114 -5.02 1.54 -30.77
CA ASP A 114 -5.32 1.70 -32.19
C ASP A 114 -6.53 2.61 -32.47
N LYS A 115 -7.51 2.63 -31.57
CA LYS A 115 -8.78 3.36 -31.71
C LYS A 115 -8.69 4.84 -31.38
N THR A 116 -7.96 5.19 -30.32
CA THR A 116 -7.91 6.53 -29.71
C THR A 116 -6.51 7.17 -29.80
N GLY A 117 -5.48 6.40 -30.18
CA GLY A 117 -4.12 6.90 -30.31
C GLY A 117 -3.43 7.07 -28.95
N ILE A 118 -2.58 8.10 -28.83
CA ILE A 118 -1.85 8.38 -27.59
C ILE A 118 -2.79 9.01 -26.56
N SER A 119 -2.74 8.53 -25.33
CA SER A 119 -3.46 9.10 -24.19
C SER A 119 -3.07 10.56 -23.93
N LYS A 120 -4.07 11.42 -23.69
CA LYS A 120 -3.87 12.84 -23.38
C LYS A 120 -3.11 13.08 -22.06
N TYR A 121 -3.31 12.20 -21.07
CA TYR A 121 -2.74 12.33 -19.74
C TYR A 121 -1.75 11.17 -19.50
N PRO A 122 -0.43 11.40 -19.67
CA PRO A 122 0.59 10.44 -19.30
C PRO A 122 0.77 10.38 -17.78
N SER A 123 1.28 9.26 -17.27
CA SER A 123 1.79 9.19 -15.89
C SER A 123 3.17 9.85 -15.81
N SER A 124 3.52 10.37 -14.63
CA SER A 124 4.73 11.17 -14.44
C SER A 124 6.00 10.30 -14.43
N SER A 125 5.87 9.03 -14.03
CA SER A 125 6.95 8.05 -13.94
C SER A 125 6.44 6.61 -14.16
N LEU A 126 7.37 5.65 -14.31
CA LEU A 126 7.05 4.23 -14.38
C LEU A 126 6.58 3.68 -13.04
N SER A 127 7.18 4.13 -11.92
CA SER A 127 6.78 3.73 -10.58
C SER A 127 5.33 4.09 -10.30
N GLU A 128 4.95 5.34 -10.57
CA GLU A 128 3.58 5.82 -10.40
C GLU A 128 2.60 5.02 -11.28
N PHE A 129 3.01 4.71 -12.51
CA PHE A 129 2.19 3.89 -13.40
C PHE A 129 1.97 2.48 -12.85
N ILE A 130 3.02 1.84 -12.31
CA ILE A 130 2.92 0.50 -11.72
C ILE A 130 2.04 0.53 -10.48
N ASP A 131 2.27 1.45 -9.55
CA ASP A 131 1.49 1.64 -8.33
C ASP A 131 -0.01 1.79 -8.61
N TRP A 132 -0.37 2.59 -9.63
CA TRP A 132 -1.77 2.78 -10.05
C TRP A 132 -2.43 1.50 -10.61
N HIS A 133 -1.67 0.61 -11.24
CA HIS A 133 -2.22 -0.53 -11.98
C HIS A 133 -2.04 -1.88 -11.25
N VAL A 134 -1.33 -1.90 -10.13
CA VAL A 134 -1.24 -3.09 -9.28
C VAL A 134 -2.50 -3.15 -8.41
N PRO A 135 -3.18 -4.31 -8.34
CA PRO A 135 -4.28 -4.49 -7.42
C PRO A 135 -3.80 -4.23 -5.99
N LYS A 136 -4.36 -3.20 -5.36
CA LYS A 136 -4.12 -2.89 -3.95
C LYS A 136 -4.82 -3.96 -3.10
N GLU A 137 -4.09 -5.00 -2.71
CA GLU A 137 -4.63 -6.19 -2.02
C GLU A 137 -5.43 -5.82 -0.76
N ASN A 138 -5.09 -4.69 -0.14
CA ASN A 138 -5.65 -4.19 1.11
C ASN A 138 -6.91 -3.32 0.98
N ALA A 139 -7.27 -2.87 -0.23
CA ALA A 139 -8.40 -1.94 -0.42
C ALA A 139 -9.78 -2.58 -0.19
N ASN A 140 -9.89 -3.92 -0.29
CA ASN A 140 -11.18 -4.61 -0.32
C ASN A 140 -11.45 -5.52 0.90
N LYS A 141 -10.46 -5.78 1.75
CA LYS A 141 -10.61 -6.61 2.96
C LYS A 141 -9.74 -6.07 4.10
N PRO A 142 -10.25 -6.03 5.33
CA PRO A 142 -9.41 -5.65 6.46
C PRO A 142 -8.25 -6.61 6.66
N ASN A 143 -7.06 -6.07 6.87
CA ASN A 143 -5.84 -6.82 7.19
C ASN A 143 -5.81 -7.14 8.69
N LYS A 144 -5.52 -8.40 9.04
CA LYS A 144 -5.43 -8.84 10.45
C LYS A 144 -4.02 -8.57 10.98
N LEU A 145 -3.91 -7.73 12.01
CA LEU A 145 -2.63 -7.38 12.62
C LEU A 145 -2.13 -8.43 13.62
N GLY A 146 -3.05 -9.08 14.33
CA GLY A 146 -2.70 -10.04 15.36
C GLY A 146 -3.74 -10.13 16.46
N THR A 147 -3.32 -10.64 17.62
CA THR A 147 -4.17 -10.76 18.81
C THR A 147 -3.45 -10.26 20.06
N PHE A 148 -4.19 -9.65 20.99
CA PHE A 148 -3.68 -9.22 22.29
C PHE A 148 -4.68 -9.57 23.41
N MET A 149 -4.20 -9.64 24.65
CA MET A 149 -5.03 -10.00 25.80
C MET A 149 -5.57 -8.78 26.53
N VAL A 150 -6.85 -8.81 26.90
CA VAL A 150 -7.49 -7.81 27.78
C VAL A 150 -7.80 -8.45 29.11
N GLU A 151 -7.20 -7.94 30.18
CA GLU A 151 -7.26 -8.49 31.54
C GLU A 151 -7.89 -7.53 32.54
N SER A 152 -7.81 -6.23 32.30
CA SER A 152 -8.29 -5.19 33.22
C SER A 152 -9.82 -5.05 33.24
N GLY A 153 -10.51 -5.59 32.23
CA GLY A 153 -11.93 -5.29 31.98
C GLY A 153 -12.17 -3.84 31.56
N LYS A 154 -11.11 -3.13 31.14
CA LYS A 154 -11.10 -1.76 30.65
C LYS A 154 -10.23 -1.65 29.40
N LEU A 155 -10.54 -0.70 28.54
CA LEU A 155 -9.66 -0.32 27.42
C LEU A 155 -9.42 1.18 27.49
N ILE A 156 -8.24 1.63 27.09
CA ILE A 156 -7.94 3.02 26.79
C ILE A 156 -7.72 3.16 25.28
N VAL A 157 -8.34 4.19 24.71
CA VAL A 157 -8.19 4.58 23.31
C VAL A 157 -7.54 5.96 23.28
N THR A 158 -6.36 6.06 22.68
CA THR A 158 -5.47 7.23 22.83
C THR A 158 -4.37 7.26 21.77
N ASP A 159 -3.75 8.43 21.61
CA ASP A 159 -2.37 8.53 21.13
C ASP A 159 -1.42 7.73 22.04
N PRO A 160 -0.53 6.88 21.48
CA PRO A 160 0.37 6.03 22.27
C PRO A 160 1.43 6.80 23.08
N TYR A 161 1.69 8.06 22.76
CA TYR A 161 2.66 8.90 23.48
C TYR A 161 2.06 9.65 24.68
N TYR A 162 0.73 9.67 24.81
CA TYR A 162 0.09 10.26 25.98
C TYR A 162 0.23 9.35 27.20
N LYS A 163 0.36 9.98 28.37
CA LYS A 163 0.27 9.28 29.65
C LYS A 163 -1.17 9.20 30.10
N VAL A 164 -1.48 8.20 30.91
CA VAL A 164 -2.78 8.09 31.56
C VAL A 164 -2.98 9.33 32.44
N ASP A 165 -4.16 9.93 32.36
CA ASP A 165 -4.63 11.09 33.14
C ASP A 165 -4.01 12.47 32.83
N ASP A 166 -2.87 12.56 32.13
CA ASP A 166 -2.27 13.85 31.74
C ASP A 166 -3.11 14.58 30.67
N GLU A 167 -3.67 13.82 29.71
CA GLU A 167 -4.46 14.32 28.58
C GLU A 167 -5.86 13.69 28.59
N ALA A 168 -6.49 13.61 29.77
CA ALA A 168 -7.73 12.86 29.99
C ALA A 168 -8.87 13.27 29.04
N ASP A 169 -8.91 14.52 28.59
CA ASP A 169 -9.92 15.03 27.66
C ASP A 169 -9.73 14.48 26.23
N LEU A 170 -8.48 14.18 25.83
CA LEU A 170 -8.10 13.62 24.53
C LEU A 170 -8.12 12.08 24.51
N GLN A 171 -8.40 11.44 25.64
CA GLN A 171 -8.41 9.99 25.80
C GLN A 171 -9.81 9.46 26.08
N ILE A 172 -10.10 8.24 25.63
CA ILE A 172 -11.34 7.54 26.00
C ILE A 172 -11.01 6.30 26.81
N VAL A 173 -11.54 6.23 28.02
CA VAL A 173 -11.50 5.02 28.86
C VAL A 173 -12.83 4.30 28.76
N LEU A 174 -12.81 3.11 28.19
CA LEU A 174 -13.96 2.22 28.07
C LEU A 174 -14.04 1.28 29.27
N LEU A 175 -15.21 1.25 29.90
CA LEU A 175 -15.52 0.39 31.03
C LEU A 175 -16.38 -0.81 30.61
N ASN A 176 -16.47 -1.81 31.49
CA ASN A 176 -17.26 -3.04 31.27
C ASN A 176 -16.84 -3.77 29.98
N VAL A 177 -15.53 -3.81 29.72
CA VAL A 177 -14.96 -4.51 28.57
C VAL A 177 -14.90 -6.00 28.85
N LYS A 178 -15.22 -6.82 27.85
CA LYS A 178 -15.08 -8.27 27.96
C LYS A 178 -13.59 -8.65 28.01
N ASN A 179 -13.17 -9.25 29.12
CA ASN A 179 -11.85 -9.86 29.25
C ASN A 179 -11.69 -11.02 28.26
N GLY A 180 -10.45 -11.26 27.83
CA GLY A 180 -10.10 -12.36 26.95
C GLY A 180 -9.14 -11.95 25.83
N ASN A 181 -9.08 -12.78 24.80
CA ASN A 181 -8.21 -12.55 23.65
C ASN A 181 -8.94 -11.70 22.60
N TRP A 182 -8.31 -10.63 22.16
CA TRP A 182 -8.86 -9.69 21.19
C TRP A 182 -8.08 -9.75 19.88
N THR A 183 -8.77 -9.70 18.75
CA THR A 183 -8.16 -9.64 17.42
C THR A 183 -8.16 -8.21 16.91
N ALA A 184 -7.01 -7.72 16.46
CA ALA A 184 -6.85 -6.42 15.84
C ALA A 184 -6.81 -6.51 14.32
N SER A 185 -7.39 -5.52 13.64
CA SER A 185 -7.38 -5.41 12.19
C SER A 185 -7.44 -3.96 11.74
N ILE A 186 -6.90 -3.70 10.55
CA ILE A 186 -6.96 -2.41 9.87
C ILE A 186 -7.73 -2.52 8.56
N SER A 187 -8.50 -1.51 8.21
CA SER A 187 -8.97 -1.30 6.83
C SER A 187 -8.32 -0.07 6.23
N TYR A 188 -8.23 -0.06 4.90
CA TYR A 188 -7.58 1.00 4.13
C TYR A 188 -8.57 1.65 3.16
N THR A 189 -8.31 2.89 2.80
CA THR A 189 -8.94 3.55 1.65
C THR A 189 -8.43 2.93 0.33
N PRO A 190 -9.05 3.24 -0.81
CA PRO A 190 -8.51 2.86 -2.13
C PRO A 190 -7.09 3.37 -2.40
N ASP A 191 -6.62 4.36 -1.63
CA ASP A 191 -5.29 4.94 -1.72
C ASP A 191 -4.28 4.32 -0.74
N GLU A 192 -4.64 3.19 -0.12
CA GLU A 192 -3.82 2.50 0.90
C GLU A 192 -3.52 3.39 2.12
N VAL A 193 -4.38 4.36 2.40
CA VAL A 193 -4.33 5.14 3.64
C VAL A 193 -5.13 4.40 4.69
N VAL A 194 -4.64 4.33 5.94
CA VAL A 194 -5.37 3.69 7.04
C VAL A 194 -6.70 4.41 7.25
N LYS A 195 -7.81 3.68 7.05
CA LYS A 195 -9.18 4.18 7.24
C LYS A 195 -9.67 3.91 8.65
N ASN A 196 -9.42 2.71 9.18
CA ASN A 196 -9.88 2.31 10.51
C ASN A 196 -8.91 1.35 11.18
N LEU A 197 -8.70 1.52 12.49
CA LEU A 197 -8.20 0.49 13.38
C LEU A 197 -9.38 -0.07 14.18
N PHE A 198 -9.57 -1.39 14.18
CA PHE A 198 -10.62 -1.99 15.00
C PHE A 198 -10.22 -3.32 15.63
N VAL A 199 -10.78 -3.57 16.81
CA VAL A 199 -10.49 -4.74 17.64
C VAL A 199 -11.77 -5.43 18.09
N PHE A 200 -11.74 -6.76 18.21
CA PHE A 200 -12.88 -7.56 18.69
C PHE A 200 -12.45 -8.70 19.63
N CYS A 201 -13.25 -8.97 20.68
CA CYS A 201 -13.01 -10.04 21.65
C CYS A 201 -13.28 -11.47 21.12
N GLU A 202 -13.86 -11.60 19.92
CA GLU A 202 -14.29 -12.89 19.36
C GLU A 202 -13.77 -13.02 17.92
N GLU A 203 -13.52 -14.25 17.47
CA GLU A 203 -13.02 -14.52 16.10
C GLU A 203 -13.98 -14.06 15.00
N LYS A 204 -15.26 -13.90 15.34
CA LYS A 204 -16.29 -13.37 14.44
C LYS A 204 -16.64 -11.96 14.84
N LYS A 205 -16.70 -11.06 13.84
CA LYS A 205 -17.28 -9.72 14.01
C LYS A 205 -18.67 -9.88 14.66
N PRO A 206 -18.91 -9.30 15.85
CA PRO A 206 -20.22 -9.37 16.48
C PRO A 206 -21.28 -8.81 15.53
N SER A 207 -22.49 -9.35 15.54
CA SER A 207 -23.63 -8.73 14.85
C SER A 207 -24.14 -7.52 15.66
N GLY A 208 -24.81 -6.56 15.01
CA GLY A 208 -25.35 -5.37 15.68
C GLY A 208 -24.74 -4.05 15.19
N LYS A 209 -25.24 -2.94 15.74
CA LYS A 209 -24.83 -1.57 15.36
C LYS A 209 -23.57 -1.14 16.12
N TRP A 210 -22.80 -0.27 15.49
CA TRP A 210 -21.77 0.51 16.17
C TRP A 210 -22.41 1.71 16.87
N HIS A 211 -21.87 2.08 18.01
CA HIS A 211 -22.27 3.25 18.77
C HIS A 211 -21.10 4.21 18.87
N VAL A 212 -21.31 5.45 18.43
CA VAL A 212 -20.32 6.53 18.54
C VAL A 212 -20.14 6.89 20.01
N CYS A 213 -18.89 7.05 20.45
CA CYS A 213 -18.57 7.55 21.79
C CYS A 213 -18.88 9.05 21.89
N GLU A 214 -19.20 9.54 23.08
CA GLU A 214 -19.63 10.93 23.28
C GLU A 214 -18.57 11.97 22.92
N LYS A 215 -17.29 11.59 22.98
CA LYS A 215 -16.16 12.44 22.61
C LYS A 215 -15.21 11.71 21.66
N PRO A 216 -14.50 12.43 20.78
CA PRO A 216 -13.38 11.89 20.01
C PRO A 216 -12.12 11.72 20.87
N ILE A 217 -11.10 11.07 20.32
CA ILE A 217 -9.74 11.09 20.86
C ILE A 217 -8.90 12.15 20.15
N GLY A 218 -7.90 12.71 20.82
CA GLY A 218 -6.87 13.54 20.19
C GLY A 218 -5.63 12.72 19.86
N VAL A 219 -4.99 13.06 18.74
CA VAL A 219 -3.78 12.42 18.22
C VAL A 219 -2.80 13.50 17.74
N ASP A 220 -1.57 13.46 18.28
CA ASP A 220 -0.50 14.44 18.01
C ASP A 220 0.79 13.76 17.48
N SER A 221 0.78 12.43 17.35
CA SER A 221 1.90 11.63 16.84
C SER A 221 1.62 11.00 15.47
N ALA A 222 0.49 11.33 14.85
CA ALA A 222 -0.12 10.59 13.73
C ALA A 222 -0.38 9.10 14.01
N GLN A 223 -0.32 8.66 15.28
CA GLN A 223 -0.58 7.29 15.71
C GLN A 223 -1.72 7.24 16.70
N ALA A 224 -2.55 6.21 16.62
CA ALA A 224 -3.59 5.96 17.61
C ALA A 224 -3.70 4.47 17.91
N GLY A 225 -4.09 4.15 19.13
CA GLY A 225 -4.17 2.76 19.56
C GLY A 225 -5.29 2.48 20.55
N ILE A 226 -5.51 1.19 20.75
CA ILE A 226 -6.50 0.62 21.67
C ILE A 226 -5.76 -0.37 22.55
N PHE A 227 -5.71 -0.10 23.85
CA PHE A 227 -4.88 -0.82 24.82
C PHE A 227 -5.67 -1.26 26.04
N ASP A 228 -5.29 -2.38 26.64
CA ASP A 228 -5.69 -2.76 27.99
C ASP A 228 -5.18 -1.71 28.97
N PHE A 229 -6.08 -1.25 29.83
CA PHE A 229 -5.81 -0.13 30.72
C PHE A 229 -4.64 -0.39 31.68
N ASN A 230 -4.41 -1.63 32.09
CA ASN A 230 -3.37 -1.95 33.04
C ASN A 230 -1.99 -2.12 32.38
N THR A 231 -1.92 -2.41 31.08
CA THR A 231 -0.65 -2.62 30.37
C THR A 231 -0.13 -1.35 29.72
N PHE A 232 -1.02 -0.45 29.31
CA PHE A 232 -0.66 0.82 28.68
C PHE A 232 0.31 1.66 29.54
N GLY A 233 1.32 2.27 28.89
CA GLY A 233 2.30 3.16 29.53
C GLY A 233 3.48 2.47 30.24
N ARG A 234 3.71 1.17 30.05
CA ARG A 234 4.78 0.38 30.70
C ARG A 234 5.98 0.04 29.80
N ASP A 235 6.46 0.98 28.99
CA ASP A 235 7.69 0.89 28.15
C ASP A 235 7.58 0.22 26.76
N GLU A 236 6.52 0.50 25.99
CA GLU A 236 6.34 -0.02 24.61
C GLU A 236 6.58 1.03 23.49
N ILE A 237 7.02 2.24 23.83
CA ILE A 237 7.07 3.40 22.91
C ILE A 237 7.91 3.11 21.64
N ILE A 238 9.10 2.52 21.80
CA ILE A 238 10.00 2.23 20.68
C ILE A 238 9.38 1.21 19.70
N MET A 239 8.52 0.30 20.19
CA MET A 239 7.87 -0.70 19.35
C MET A 239 6.77 -0.09 18.48
N PHE A 240 6.13 0.99 18.91
CA PHE A 240 5.03 1.60 18.14
C PHE A 240 5.50 2.18 16.81
N ASP A 241 6.64 2.86 16.79
CA ASP A 241 7.20 3.44 15.56
C ASP A 241 7.58 2.35 14.55
N GLU A 242 8.16 1.24 15.00
CA GLU A 242 8.52 0.13 14.12
C GLU A 242 7.28 -0.54 13.50
N LEU A 243 6.23 -0.77 14.31
CA LEU A 243 4.99 -1.37 13.86
C LEU A 243 4.24 -0.47 12.88
N THR A 244 4.18 0.84 13.16
CA THR A 244 3.46 1.81 12.33
C THR A 244 4.22 2.21 11.06
N ALA A 245 5.55 2.09 11.05
CA ALA A 245 6.39 2.26 9.86
C ALA A 245 6.40 1.02 8.93
N SER A 246 5.83 -0.10 9.36
CA SER A 246 5.72 -1.31 8.53
C SER A 246 4.76 -1.12 7.35
N ASP A 247 4.83 -2.00 6.35
CA ASP A 247 3.88 -2.01 5.22
C ASP A 247 2.42 -2.22 5.67
N ALA A 248 2.19 -2.74 6.89
CA ALA A 248 0.85 -2.90 7.47
C ALA A 248 0.37 -1.65 8.21
N GLN A 249 1.20 -0.61 8.36
CA GLN A 249 0.89 0.68 8.98
C GLN A 249 0.30 0.58 10.40
N GLY A 250 0.63 -0.52 11.09
CA GLY A 250 0.15 -0.81 12.43
C GLY A 250 0.51 -2.22 12.86
N GLY A 251 0.22 -2.53 14.13
CA GLY A 251 0.56 -3.81 14.73
C GLY A 251 -0.06 -4.04 16.10
N VAL A 252 0.31 -5.15 16.72
CA VAL A 252 -0.09 -5.50 18.08
C VAL A 252 1.10 -5.50 19.03
N VAL A 253 0.84 -5.12 20.27
CA VAL A 253 1.78 -5.11 21.39
C VAL A 253 1.18 -5.88 22.57
N SER A 254 1.89 -5.96 23.69
CA SER A 254 1.39 -6.68 24.86
C SER A 254 0.21 -5.92 25.47
N GLY A 255 -0.99 -6.41 25.17
CA GLY A 255 -2.23 -5.84 25.67
C GLY A 255 -2.78 -4.72 24.79
N GLY A 256 -2.35 -4.55 23.54
CA GLY A 256 -3.01 -3.57 22.67
C GLY A 256 -2.66 -3.67 21.20
N ALA A 257 -3.20 -2.71 20.44
CA ALA A 257 -2.93 -2.53 19.04
C ALA A 257 -2.78 -1.04 18.72
N VAL A 258 -1.93 -0.73 17.75
CA VAL A 258 -1.62 0.64 17.31
C VAL A 258 -1.62 0.71 15.79
N SER A 259 -1.99 1.86 15.23
CA SER A 259 -1.88 2.14 13.80
C SER A 259 -1.53 3.60 13.55
N MET A 260 -1.07 3.88 12.34
CA MET A 260 -1.12 5.24 11.79
C MET A 260 -2.58 5.68 11.66
N SER A 261 -2.86 6.97 11.82
CA SER A 261 -4.16 7.56 11.53
C SER A 261 -4.40 7.77 10.04
N GLY A 262 -3.38 7.63 9.19
CA GLY A 262 -3.47 7.84 7.75
C GLY A 262 -3.61 9.31 7.32
N TYR A 263 -4.19 10.16 8.17
CA TYR A 263 -4.42 11.58 7.92
C TYR A 263 -3.55 12.51 8.77
N GLY A 264 -2.83 11.98 9.77
CA GLY A 264 -1.91 12.74 10.61
C GLY A 264 -2.46 13.05 12.00
N ASP A 265 -2.19 14.25 12.48
CA ASP A 265 -2.67 14.74 13.78
C ASP A 265 -4.12 15.23 13.65
N GLY A 266 -4.90 15.09 14.72
CA GLY A 266 -6.31 15.50 14.69
C GLY A 266 -7.18 14.85 15.76
N MET A 267 -8.48 15.05 15.61
CA MET A 267 -9.51 14.48 16.47
C MET A 267 -10.24 13.35 15.74
N TYR A 268 -10.28 12.16 16.32
CA TYR A 268 -10.83 10.98 15.64
C TYR A 268 -12.00 10.36 16.39
N GLU A 269 -13.02 9.93 15.64
CA GLU A 269 -14.21 9.31 16.21
C GLU A 269 -13.91 7.88 16.68
N VAL A 270 -14.42 7.52 17.86
CA VAL A 270 -14.34 6.16 18.38
C VAL A 270 -15.72 5.54 18.45
N LYS A 271 -15.86 4.36 17.84
CA LYS A 271 -17.08 3.56 17.81
C LYS A 271 -16.91 2.31 18.66
N VAL A 272 -17.96 1.96 19.41
CA VAL A 272 -17.98 0.77 20.28
C VAL A 272 -19.14 -0.15 19.97
N LYS A 273 -18.94 -1.44 20.24
CA LYS A 273 -19.93 -2.49 20.05
C LYS A 273 -20.16 -3.26 21.33
N TYR A 274 -21.43 -3.49 21.63
CA TYR A 274 -21.87 -4.18 22.84
C TYR A 274 -22.45 -5.55 22.53
N ASN A 275 -22.26 -6.50 23.43
CA ASN A 275 -23.00 -7.76 23.42
C ASN A 275 -24.35 -7.63 24.16
N ILE A 276 -25.12 -8.72 24.20
CA ILE A 276 -26.43 -8.79 24.88
C ILE A 276 -26.36 -8.46 26.38
N SER A 277 -25.21 -8.66 27.02
CA SER A 277 -24.97 -8.32 28.43
C SER A 277 -24.43 -6.91 28.63
N LYS A 278 -24.47 -6.06 27.58
CA LYS A 278 -23.95 -4.69 27.57
C LYS A 278 -22.45 -4.58 27.87
N LYS A 279 -21.68 -5.65 27.65
CA LYS A 279 -20.21 -5.59 27.70
C LYS A 279 -19.66 -5.11 26.37
N VAL A 280 -18.60 -4.30 26.40
CA VAL A 280 -17.88 -3.90 25.19
C VAL A 280 -17.16 -5.14 24.63
N VAL A 281 -17.42 -5.42 23.35
CA VAL A 281 -16.87 -6.57 22.60
C VAL A 281 -16.23 -6.16 21.27
N GLY A 282 -16.32 -4.88 20.91
CA GLY A 282 -15.65 -4.31 19.75
C GLY A 282 -15.39 -2.83 19.95
N VAL A 283 -14.25 -2.36 19.45
CA VAL A 283 -13.84 -0.95 19.46
C VAL A 283 -13.24 -0.63 18.10
N MET A 284 -13.52 0.55 17.57
CA MET A 284 -13.03 1.05 16.29
C MET A 284 -12.65 2.51 16.42
N ILE A 285 -11.47 2.87 15.95
CA ILE A 285 -11.10 4.24 15.64
C ILE A 285 -11.38 4.44 14.16
N ASP A 286 -12.17 5.45 13.84
CA ASP A 286 -12.45 5.87 12.47
C ASP A 286 -11.60 7.10 12.15
N PHE A 287 -10.66 6.93 11.24
CA PHE A 287 -9.79 8.02 10.81
C PHE A 287 -10.33 8.75 9.60
N ASP A 288 -11.33 8.17 8.93
CA ASP A 288 -11.94 8.74 7.75
C ASP A 288 -12.84 9.91 8.16
N ASP A 289 -12.36 11.12 7.88
CA ASP A 289 -13.12 12.34 8.02
C ASP A 289 -13.94 12.53 6.73
N GLU A 290 -15.01 11.73 6.55
CA GLU A 290 -16.03 12.03 5.54
C GLU A 290 -16.88 13.21 6.05
N GLU A 291 -16.35 14.44 5.93
CA GLU A 291 -17.16 15.64 5.68
C GLU A 291 -17.31 15.91 4.17
#